data_AF-A0A1Q9S0D1-F1
#
_entry.id   AF-A0A1Q9S0D1-F1
#
_cell.length_a   1.000
_cell.length_b   1.000
_cell.length_c   1.000
_cell.angle_alpha   90.00
_cell.angle_beta   90.00
_cell.angle_gamma   90.00
#
_symmetry.space_group_name_H-M   'P 1'
#
loop_
_entity.id
_entity.type
_entity.pdbx_description
1 polymer ?
#
loop_
_entity_poly.entity_id
_entity_poly.type
_entity_poly.pdbx_seq_one_letter_code
_entity_poly.pdbx_strand_id
1 'polypeptide(L)'
;MTLLGAFPAVVEADPVTDPRWRGLATGPGASLFTSPPWISAVCRSYGFTPEARIALDPAGEPVGGFAWVAVDDVRGRRHSSLPFSDRADPLTAHAPVFTALLDAAKTGDEQLTLRCMADSPALADPRLRTVGEAAWHGTPLDTGIDELHRRISGTSRRNIRQPSGPGCACTCATTSTRSAPSTACTSACASTSTGSSRSRWSSSRTSGTSSTTEAGAPPCSPSSTAR
;
A
#
# COMPACT_ATOMS: atom_id res chain seq x y z
N MET A 1 9.70 26.76 -23.66
CA MET A 1 8.52 27.64 -23.62
C MET A 1 7.83 27.37 -22.29
N THR A 2 8.22 28.15 -21.28
CA THR A 2 7.77 28.00 -19.89
C THR A 2 6.33 28.47 -19.80
N LEU A 3 5.38 27.53 -19.74
CA LEU A 3 4.04 27.84 -19.25
C LEU A 3 4.22 28.30 -17.81
N LEU A 4 4.10 29.61 -17.57
CA LEU A 4 3.68 30.15 -16.28
C LEU A 4 2.25 29.63 -16.09
N GLY A 5 2.16 28.36 -15.69
CA GLY A 5 0.95 27.56 -15.75
C GLY A 5 -0.02 28.03 -14.68
N ALA A 6 -1.27 28.26 -15.08
CA ALA A 6 -2.36 28.33 -14.14
C ALA A 6 -2.28 27.09 -13.22
N PHE A 7 -2.35 27.30 -11.92
CA PHE A 7 -2.46 26.20 -10.97
C PHE A 7 -3.73 25.40 -11.31
N PRO A 8 -3.67 24.05 -11.28
CA PRO A 8 -4.82 23.24 -11.58
C PRO A 8 -5.95 23.55 -10.58
N ALA A 9 -7.18 23.63 -11.08
CA ALA A 9 -8.34 23.67 -10.19
C ALA A 9 -8.47 22.31 -9.51
N VAL A 10 -8.62 22.26 -8.20
CA VAL A 10 -8.75 21.00 -7.46
C VAL A 10 -10.18 20.83 -6.95
N VAL A 11 -10.77 19.69 -7.24
CA VAL A 11 -12.15 19.35 -6.87
C VAL A 11 -12.20 18.10 -6.00
N GLU A 12 -13.21 18.04 -5.13
CA GLU A 12 -13.53 16.84 -4.36
C GLU A 12 -14.13 15.77 -5.28
N ALA A 13 -13.86 14.51 -4.97
CA ALA A 13 -14.40 13.37 -5.71
C ALA A 13 -14.57 12.16 -4.79
N ASP A 14 -15.53 11.29 -5.16
CA ASP A 14 -15.61 9.93 -4.66
C ASP A 14 -14.80 9.01 -5.60
N PRO A 15 -13.70 8.39 -5.15
CA PRO A 15 -12.84 7.59 -6.02
C PRO A 15 -13.46 6.25 -6.44
N VAL A 16 -14.61 5.85 -5.87
CA VAL A 16 -15.36 4.65 -6.26
C VAL A 16 -16.32 4.98 -7.41
N THR A 17 -17.02 6.11 -7.34
CA THR A 17 -18.09 6.43 -8.29
C THR A 17 -17.72 7.45 -9.37
N ASP A 18 -16.79 8.37 -9.10
CA ASP A 18 -16.49 9.49 -10.00
C ASP A 18 -15.87 8.98 -11.33
N PRO A 19 -16.46 9.32 -12.49
CA PRO A 19 -15.96 8.87 -13.79
C PRO A 19 -14.58 9.43 -14.13
N ARG A 20 -14.22 10.62 -13.63
CA ARG A 20 -12.90 11.23 -13.85
C ARG A 20 -11.82 10.48 -13.08
N TRP A 21 -12.13 10.05 -11.85
CA TRP A 21 -11.25 9.16 -11.10
C TRP A 21 -11.05 7.84 -11.84
N ARG A 22 -12.13 7.24 -12.34
CA ARG A 22 -12.06 6.00 -13.14
C ARG A 22 -11.15 6.18 -14.36
N GLY A 23 -11.22 7.31 -15.05
CA GLY A 23 -10.30 7.64 -16.14
C GLY A 23 -8.84 7.63 -15.69
N LEU A 24 -8.51 8.40 -14.65
CA LEU A 24 -7.17 8.45 -14.07
C LEU A 24 -6.67 7.07 -13.63
N ALA A 25 -7.53 6.27 -12.98
CA ALA A 25 -7.21 4.95 -12.47
C ALA A 25 -7.09 3.85 -13.55
N THR A 26 -7.23 4.21 -14.82
CA THR A 26 -6.93 3.35 -15.98
C THR A 26 -5.74 3.85 -16.79
N GLY A 27 -5.20 5.02 -16.45
CA GLY A 27 -4.11 5.66 -17.16
C GLY A 27 -2.71 5.22 -16.70
N PRO A 28 -1.66 5.87 -17.23
CA PRO A 28 -0.28 5.64 -16.80
C PRO A 28 -0.09 5.88 -15.30
N GLY A 29 0.69 5.02 -14.64
CA GLY A 29 0.95 5.11 -13.19
C GLY A 29 -0.16 4.54 -12.31
N ALA A 30 -1.34 4.24 -12.87
CA ALA A 30 -2.41 3.58 -12.15
C ALA A 30 -2.00 2.18 -11.66
N SER A 31 -2.74 1.67 -10.67
CA SER A 31 -2.51 0.37 -10.07
C SER A 31 -3.84 -0.28 -9.71
N LEU A 32 -3.82 -1.59 -9.44
CA LEU A 32 -4.96 -2.26 -8.82
C LEU A 32 -5.43 -1.49 -7.58
N PHE A 33 -4.50 -1.00 -6.76
CA PHE A 33 -4.78 -0.38 -5.48
C PHE A 33 -5.50 0.97 -5.59
N THR A 34 -5.30 1.71 -6.68
CA THR A 34 -5.99 2.98 -6.94
C THR A 34 -7.27 2.80 -7.77
N SER A 35 -7.62 1.57 -8.14
CA SER A 35 -8.81 1.26 -8.93
C SER A 35 -10.10 1.33 -8.10
N PRO A 36 -11.22 1.82 -8.68
CA PRO A 36 -12.51 1.85 -7.99
C PRO A 36 -12.95 0.50 -7.39
N PRO A 37 -12.79 -0.66 -8.08
CA PRO A 37 -13.17 -1.94 -7.50
C PRO A 37 -12.40 -2.32 -6.24
N TRP A 38 -11.08 -2.05 -6.21
CA TRP A 38 -10.26 -2.32 -5.03
C TRP A 38 -10.63 -1.40 -3.86
N ILE A 39 -10.73 -0.09 -4.12
CA ILE A 39 -11.11 0.90 -3.11
C ILE A 39 -12.46 0.53 -2.50
N SER A 40 -13.45 0.19 -3.35
CA SER A 40 -14.76 -0.28 -2.90
C SER A 40 -14.66 -1.55 -2.05
N ALA A 41 -13.85 -2.53 -2.45
CA ALA A 41 -13.72 -3.79 -1.72
C ALA A 41 -13.13 -3.57 -0.32
N VAL A 42 -12.04 -2.81 -0.22
CA VAL A 42 -11.38 -2.49 1.06
C VAL A 42 -12.30 -1.66 1.95
N CYS A 43 -12.87 -0.57 1.43
CA CYS A 43 -13.70 0.32 2.22
C CYS A 43 -14.95 -0.37 2.75
N ARG A 44 -15.61 -1.20 1.93
CA ARG A 44 -16.77 -1.99 2.38
C ARG A 44 -16.41 -3.07 3.39
N SER A 45 -15.23 -3.67 3.30
CA SER A 45 -14.80 -4.74 4.21
C SER A 45 -14.48 -4.20 5.61
N TYR A 46 -13.95 -2.98 5.69
CA TYR A 46 -13.47 -2.39 6.94
C TYR A 46 -14.29 -1.18 7.43
N GLY A 47 -15.34 -0.78 6.71
CA GLY A 47 -16.18 0.34 7.07
C GLY A 47 -15.52 1.71 6.90
N PHE A 48 -14.57 1.85 5.97
CA PHE A 48 -13.96 3.14 5.67
C PHE A 48 -14.79 3.95 4.69
N THR A 49 -14.70 5.27 4.77
CA THR A 49 -15.19 6.20 3.75
C THR A 49 -14.00 6.73 2.96
N PRO A 50 -13.88 6.41 1.66
CA PRO A 50 -12.82 6.93 0.84
C PRO A 50 -13.09 8.38 0.42
N GLU A 51 -12.06 9.18 0.45
CA GLU A 51 -12.06 10.55 -0.04
C GLU A 51 -11.01 10.71 -1.14
N ALA A 52 -11.27 11.58 -2.10
CA ALA A 52 -10.29 11.94 -3.11
C ALA A 52 -10.33 13.42 -3.48
N ARG A 53 -9.21 13.87 -4.05
CA ARG A 53 -9.12 15.11 -4.84
C ARG A 53 -8.72 14.77 -6.27
N ILE A 54 -9.26 15.54 -7.21
CA ILE A 54 -8.90 15.51 -8.62
C ILE A 54 -8.44 16.90 -9.02
N ALA A 55 -7.27 16.98 -9.65
CA ALA A 55 -6.75 18.20 -10.25
C ALA A 55 -7.21 18.27 -11.70
N LEU A 56 -7.74 19.41 -12.11
CA LEU A 56 -8.24 19.69 -13.44
C LEU A 56 -7.36 20.75 -14.12
N ASP A 57 -7.10 20.58 -15.40
CA ASP A 57 -6.47 21.60 -16.23
C ASP A 57 -7.48 22.73 -16.58
N PRO A 58 -7.04 23.81 -17.28
CA PRO A 58 -7.94 24.89 -17.68
C PRO A 58 -9.08 24.47 -18.62
N ALA A 59 -8.98 23.32 -19.29
CA ALA A 59 -10.05 22.76 -20.11
C ALA A 59 -11.04 21.91 -19.30
N GLY A 60 -10.76 21.66 -18.01
CA GLY A 60 -11.56 20.85 -17.13
C GLY A 60 -11.22 19.35 -17.17
N GLU A 61 -10.13 18.97 -17.83
CA GLU A 61 -9.70 17.57 -17.94
C GLU A 61 -8.86 17.15 -16.72
N PRO A 62 -9.05 15.92 -16.21
CA PRO A 62 -8.32 15.44 -15.04
C PRO A 62 -6.84 15.19 -15.35
N VAL A 63 -5.96 15.87 -14.61
CA VAL A 63 -4.48 15.78 -14.75
C VAL A 63 -3.78 15.18 -13.52
N GLY A 64 -4.55 14.90 -12.47
CA GLY A 64 -4.02 14.29 -11.25
C GLY A 64 -5.12 13.82 -10.31
N GLY A 65 -4.81 12.83 -9.50
CA GLY A 65 -5.71 12.36 -8.44
C GLY A 65 -4.96 11.90 -7.20
N PHE A 66 -5.53 12.13 -6.02
CA PHE A 66 -5.04 11.58 -4.76
C PHE A 66 -6.22 11.10 -3.91
N ALA A 67 -6.15 9.88 -3.39
CA ALA A 67 -7.20 9.28 -2.57
C ALA A 67 -6.65 8.77 -1.26
N TRP A 68 -7.47 8.85 -0.22
CA TRP A 68 -7.14 8.42 1.12
C TRP A 68 -8.41 8.02 1.88
N VAL A 69 -8.22 7.51 3.09
CA VAL A 69 -9.29 7.32 4.08
C VAL A 69 -8.84 7.93 5.41
N ALA A 70 -9.79 8.41 6.19
CA ALA A 70 -9.57 8.65 7.61
C ALA A 70 -9.70 7.32 8.37
N VAL A 71 -8.70 6.98 9.17
CA VAL A 71 -8.71 5.84 10.08
C VAL A 71 -8.79 6.36 11.50
N ASP A 72 -9.82 5.91 12.22
CA ASP A 72 -10.01 6.21 13.64
C ASP A 72 -10.02 4.89 14.41
N ASP A 73 -8.97 4.65 15.19
CA ASP A 73 -8.79 3.44 15.97
C ASP A 73 -8.10 3.74 17.31
N VAL A 74 -7.73 2.70 18.06
CA VAL A 74 -7.07 2.83 19.38
C VAL A 74 -5.74 3.61 19.37
N ARG A 75 -5.17 3.88 18.19
CA ARG A 75 -3.95 4.69 18.00
C ARG A 75 -4.26 6.15 17.66
N GLY A 76 -5.54 6.53 17.67
CA GLY A 76 -6.03 7.85 17.30
C GLY A 76 -6.30 8.01 15.82
N ARG A 77 -6.78 9.20 15.46
CA ARG A 77 -7.19 9.56 14.11
C ARG A 77 -6.00 9.91 13.23
N ARG A 78 -6.00 9.37 12.01
CA ARG A 78 -4.97 9.60 11.00
C ARG A 78 -5.52 9.39 9.59
N HIS A 79 -4.83 9.92 8.60
CA HIS A 79 -5.11 9.67 7.20
C HIS A 79 -4.16 8.59 6.64
N SER A 80 -4.71 7.71 5.80
CA SER A 80 -3.95 6.70 5.08
C SER A 80 -4.29 6.74 3.61
N SER A 81 -3.28 6.87 2.75
CA SER A 81 -3.42 6.63 1.31
C SER A 81 -3.72 5.15 1.08
N LEU A 82 -5.02 4.84 1.07
CA LEU A 82 -5.64 3.54 0.81
C LEU A 82 -5.04 2.37 1.63
N PRO A 83 -5.61 2.03 2.80
CA PRO A 83 -5.10 0.97 3.67
C PRO A 83 -5.13 -0.38 2.96
N PHE A 84 -4.26 -1.30 3.42
CA PHE A 84 -4.09 -2.64 2.85
C PHE A 84 -3.60 -2.66 1.40
N SER A 85 -3.04 -1.55 0.93
CA SER A 85 -2.39 -1.45 -0.37
C SER A 85 -0.86 -1.52 -0.22
N ASP A 86 -0.18 -2.26 -1.09
CA ASP A 86 1.29 -2.28 -1.11
C ASP A 86 1.84 -0.91 -1.55
N ARG A 87 1.16 -0.27 -2.49
CA ARG A 87 1.36 1.12 -2.90
C ARG A 87 0.04 1.78 -3.23
N ALA A 88 -0.04 3.09 -3.04
CA ALA A 88 -1.17 3.94 -3.42
C ALA A 88 -0.61 5.30 -3.83
N ASP A 89 0.15 5.28 -4.92
CA ASP A 89 0.74 6.47 -5.53
C ASP A 89 -0.36 7.47 -5.92
N PRO A 90 -0.12 8.78 -5.78
CA PRO A 90 -0.95 9.77 -6.44
C PRO A 90 -0.95 9.51 -7.95
N LEU A 91 -2.13 9.64 -8.57
CA LEU A 91 -2.34 9.45 -10.00
C LEU A 91 -1.88 10.68 -10.79
N THR A 92 -0.64 11.09 -10.63
CA THR A 92 0.00 12.17 -11.38
C THR A 92 1.51 11.93 -11.46
N ALA A 93 2.16 12.44 -12.50
CA ALA A 93 3.62 12.44 -12.63
C ALA A 93 4.26 13.77 -12.20
N HIS A 94 3.45 14.76 -11.81
CA HIS A 94 3.92 16.14 -11.61
C HIS A 94 3.86 16.54 -10.14
N ALA A 95 5.02 16.82 -9.53
CA ALA A 95 5.11 17.26 -8.15
C ALA A 95 4.23 18.49 -7.82
N PRO A 96 4.17 19.56 -8.65
CA PRO A 96 3.27 20.69 -8.37
C PRO A 96 1.79 20.31 -8.32
N VAL A 97 1.36 19.34 -9.14
CA VAL A 97 -0.03 18.83 -9.13
C VAL A 97 -0.29 18.06 -7.84
N PHE A 98 0.65 17.21 -7.42
CA PHE A 98 0.53 16.50 -6.15
C PHE A 98 0.48 17.45 -4.94
N THR A 99 1.33 18.48 -4.90
CA THR A 99 1.30 19.49 -3.84
C THR A 99 -0.06 20.17 -3.76
N ALA A 100 -0.65 20.57 -4.90
CA ALA A 100 -1.98 21.17 -4.94
C ALA A 100 -3.09 20.20 -4.47
N LEU A 101 -3.00 18.92 -4.85
CA LEU A 101 -3.91 17.88 -4.37
C LEU A 101 -3.83 17.70 -2.85
N LEU A 102 -2.61 17.69 -2.30
CA LEU A 102 -2.35 17.53 -0.88
C LEU A 102 -2.82 18.76 -0.08
N ASP A 103 -2.63 19.97 -0.61
CA ASP A 103 -3.18 21.21 -0.03
C ASP A 103 -4.71 21.15 0.06
N ALA A 104 -5.37 20.69 -1.02
CA ALA A 104 -6.82 20.59 -1.10
C ALA A 104 -7.40 19.42 -0.29
N ALA A 105 -6.60 18.39 0.02
CA ALA A 105 -7.02 17.29 0.87
C ALA A 105 -7.34 17.74 2.30
N LYS A 106 -6.78 18.89 2.73
CA LYS A 106 -7.08 19.53 4.04
C LYS A 106 -7.05 18.53 5.20
N THR A 107 -6.04 17.67 5.25
CA THR A 107 -5.89 16.65 6.31
C THR A 107 -5.70 17.24 7.72
N GLY A 108 -5.66 18.57 7.86
CA GLY A 108 -5.40 19.28 9.11
C GLY A 108 -4.02 18.93 9.66
N ASP A 109 -3.93 18.87 10.98
CA ASP A 109 -2.72 18.44 11.70
C ASP A 109 -2.64 16.91 11.87
N GLU A 110 -3.59 16.16 11.30
CA GLU A 110 -3.60 14.70 11.40
C GLU A 110 -2.53 14.07 10.50
N GLN A 111 -1.86 13.04 11.00
CA GLN A 111 -0.79 12.37 10.25
C GLN A 111 -1.34 11.71 8.99
N LEU A 112 -0.70 11.97 7.85
CA LEU A 112 -0.93 11.26 6.59
C LEU A 112 0.19 10.25 6.35
N THR A 113 -0.19 9.02 6.02
CA THR A 113 0.74 7.96 5.60
C THR A 113 0.43 7.52 4.17
N LEU A 114 1.45 7.38 3.34
CA LEU A 114 1.32 6.80 2.01
C LEU A 114 2.51 5.90 1.68
N ARG A 115 2.26 4.88 0.85
CA ARG A 115 3.30 4.04 0.27
C ARG A 115 3.31 4.29 -1.22
N CYS A 116 4.47 4.57 -1.78
CA CYS A 116 4.63 4.95 -3.18
C CYS A 116 5.92 4.37 -3.74
N MET A 117 6.01 4.36 -5.07
CA MET A 117 7.21 3.95 -5.80
C MET A 117 8.28 5.05 -5.76
N ALA A 118 9.52 4.69 -6.08
CA ALA A 118 10.67 5.59 -6.03
C ALA A 118 10.60 6.77 -7.03
N ASP A 119 9.76 6.67 -8.05
CA ASP A 119 9.49 7.71 -9.05
C ASP A 119 8.24 8.55 -8.74
N SER A 120 7.61 8.33 -7.57
CA SER A 120 6.41 9.04 -7.18
C SER A 120 6.68 10.53 -6.93
N PRO A 121 5.83 11.45 -7.42
CA PRO A 121 5.97 12.88 -7.12
C PRO A 121 5.81 13.21 -5.63
N ALA A 122 5.25 12.30 -4.83
CA ALA A 122 5.09 12.49 -3.40
C ALA A 122 6.43 12.59 -2.66
N LEU A 123 7.50 12.00 -3.18
CA LEU A 123 8.83 12.07 -2.58
C LEU A 123 9.47 13.46 -2.66
N ALA A 124 8.94 14.34 -3.52
CA ALA A 124 9.43 15.70 -3.67
C ALA A 124 8.72 16.71 -2.74
N ASP A 125 7.63 16.32 -2.06
CA ASP A 125 6.89 17.25 -1.19
C ASP A 125 7.59 17.36 0.18
N PRO A 126 8.02 18.56 0.61
CA PRO A 126 8.84 18.74 1.81
C PRO A 126 8.07 18.49 3.13
N ARG A 127 6.73 18.38 3.08
CA ARG A 127 5.91 18.04 4.26
C ARG A 127 5.97 16.56 4.59
N LEU A 128 6.34 15.73 3.60
CA LEU A 128 6.45 14.30 3.74
C LEU A 128 7.88 13.92 4.09
N ARG A 129 8.03 12.89 4.92
CA ARG A 129 9.34 12.30 5.26
C ARG A 129 9.28 10.79 5.08
N THR A 130 10.37 10.22 4.59
CA THR A 130 10.51 8.77 4.49
C THR A 130 10.63 8.16 5.88
N VAL A 131 9.77 7.18 6.17
CA VAL A 131 9.77 6.46 7.46
C VAL A 131 10.13 4.97 7.32
N GLY A 132 10.25 4.49 6.08
CA GLY A 132 10.62 3.12 5.76
C GLY A 132 10.67 2.90 4.26
N GLU A 133 11.37 1.85 3.86
CA GLU A 133 11.56 1.46 2.46
C GLU A 133 11.28 -0.05 2.32
N ALA A 134 10.81 -0.45 1.14
CA ALA A 134 10.55 -1.83 0.80
C ALA A 134 11.10 -2.14 -0.59
N ALA A 135 11.53 -3.39 -0.81
CA ALA A 135 12.00 -3.84 -2.11
C ALA A 135 10.82 -4.25 -3.00
N TRP A 136 10.70 -3.63 -4.16
CA TRP A 136 9.75 -4.03 -5.21
C TRP A 136 10.44 -4.92 -6.24
N HIS A 137 9.92 -6.13 -6.46
CA HIS A 137 10.42 -7.05 -7.46
C HIS A 137 9.54 -6.98 -8.71
N GLY A 138 10.01 -6.25 -9.72
CA GLY A 138 9.37 -6.20 -11.03
C GLY A 138 10.10 -7.09 -12.04
N THR A 139 9.33 -7.77 -12.91
CA THR A 139 9.89 -8.41 -14.10
C THR A 139 9.44 -7.60 -15.32
N PRO A 140 10.34 -6.88 -16.01
CA PRO A 140 9.99 -6.15 -17.22
C PRO A 140 9.48 -7.10 -18.31
N LEU A 141 8.30 -6.82 -18.85
CA LEU A 141 7.67 -7.56 -19.96
C LEU A 141 7.72 -6.71 -21.24
N ASP A 142 8.86 -6.09 -21.47
CA ASP A 142 9.12 -5.06 -22.49
C ASP A 142 9.59 -5.61 -23.84
N THR A 143 9.58 -6.92 -24.00
CA THR A 143 10.12 -7.60 -25.18
C THR A 143 9.28 -8.81 -25.55
N GLY A 144 9.57 -9.43 -26.70
CA GLY A 144 8.86 -10.60 -27.19
C GLY A 144 8.99 -11.80 -26.26
N ILE A 145 7.97 -12.68 -26.29
CA ILE A 145 7.87 -13.86 -25.42
C ILE A 145 9.13 -14.74 -25.48
N ASP A 146 9.73 -14.93 -26.66
CA ASP A 146 10.94 -15.73 -26.81
C ASP A 146 12.14 -15.15 -26.07
N GLU A 147 12.29 -13.83 -26.10
CA GLU A 147 13.35 -13.12 -25.39
C GLU A 147 13.08 -13.15 -23.88
N LEU A 148 11.83 -12.93 -23.45
CA LEU A 148 11.44 -13.09 -22.05
C LEU A 148 11.76 -14.50 -21.54
N HIS A 149 11.45 -15.53 -22.33
CA HIS A 149 11.77 -16.91 -22.00
C HIS A 149 13.28 -17.16 -21.91
N ARG A 150 14.10 -16.51 -22.76
CA ARG A 150 15.58 -16.60 -22.68
C ARG A 150 16.14 -15.99 -21.40
N ARG A 151 15.53 -14.91 -20.87
CA ARG A 151 15.93 -14.27 -19.60
C ARG A 151 15.71 -15.18 -18.39
N ILE A 152 14.80 -16.15 -18.49
CA ILE A 152 14.56 -17.13 -17.42
C ILE A 152 15.78 -18.05 -17.27
N SER A 153 16.22 -18.28 -16.03
CA SER A 153 17.34 -19.18 -15.73
C SER A 153 17.14 -20.57 -16.34
N GLY A 154 18.23 -21.25 -16.72
CA GLY A 154 18.14 -22.61 -17.30
C GLY A 154 17.44 -23.63 -16.40
N THR A 155 17.58 -23.48 -15.07
CA THR A 155 16.87 -24.32 -14.09
C THR A 155 15.38 -24.00 -14.05
N SER A 156 15.00 -22.73 -13.98
CA SER A 156 13.58 -22.32 -13.99
C SER A 156 12.90 -22.72 -15.30
N ARG A 157 13.58 -22.59 -16.46
CA ARG A 157 13.07 -23.07 -17.75
C ARG A 157 12.81 -24.58 -17.75
N ARG A 158 13.70 -25.38 -17.17
CA ARG A 158 13.49 -26.84 -17.04
C ARG A 158 12.28 -27.15 -16.17
N ASN A 159 12.09 -26.42 -15.08
CA ASN A 159 10.94 -26.61 -14.19
C ASN A 159 9.61 -26.20 -14.84
N ILE A 160 9.59 -25.12 -15.63
CA ILE A 160 8.41 -24.70 -16.40
C ILE A 160 8.07 -25.73 -17.48
N ARG A 161 9.09 -26.33 -18.11
CA ARG A 161 8.91 -27.37 -19.14
C ARG A 161 8.51 -28.73 -18.59
N GLN A 162 8.80 -29.02 -17.33
CA GLN A 162 8.39 -30.26 -16.70
C GLN A 162 6.86 -30.25 -16.62
N PRO A 163 6.16 -31.11 -17.40
CA PRO A 163 4.74 -31.29 -17.16
C PRO A 163 4.60 -31.83 -15.75
N SER A 164 3.73 -31.24 -14.94
CA SER A 164 3.31 -31.82 -13.67
C SER A 164 2.49 -33.09 -13.99
N GLY A 165 3.16 -34.18 -14.39
CA GLY A 165 2.53 -35.42 -14.84
C GLY A 165 1.66 -35.31 -16.11
N PRO A 166 1.22 -36.44 -16.66
CA PRO A 166 0.15 -36.46 -17.66
C PRO A 166 -1.17 -36.01 -16.98
N GLY A 167 -1.65 -34.81 -17.30
CA GLY A 167 -3.00 -34.36 -16.90
C GLY A 167 -3.12 -33.01 -16.18
N CYS A 168 -2.04 -32.26 -15.93
CA CYS A 168 -2.17 -30.93 -15.34
C CYS A 168 -2.64 -29.88 -16.37
N ALA A 169 -3.92 -29.52 -16.28
CA ALA A 169 -4.50 -28.38 -16.99
C ALA A 169 -4.76 -27.22 -16.01
N CYS A 170 -4.35 -26.01 -16.38
CA CYS A 170 -4.71 -24.79 -15.66
C CYS A 170 -5.99 -24.21 -16.29
N THR A 171 -7.04 -24.06 -15.51
CA THR A 171 -8.25 -23.32 -15.92
C THR A 171 -8.29 -21.98 -15.21
N CYS A 172 -8.41 -20.90 -15.98
CA CYS A 172 -8.63 -19.56 -15.42
C CYS A 172 -10.13 -19.37 -15.19
N ALA A 173 -10.58 -19.41 -13.95
CA ALA A 173 -11.94 -18.99 -13.61
C ALA A 173 -11.99 -17.46 -13.63
N THR A 174 -12.67 -16.88 -14.62
CA THR A 174 -13.06 -15.47 -14.58
C THR A 174 -14.47 -15.41 -14.02
N THR A 175 -14.58 -15.20 -12.71
CA THR A 175 -15.88 -14.89 -12.10
C THR A 175 -16.26 -13.47 -12.51
N SER A 176 -16.86 -13.34 -13.69
CA SER A 176 -17.60 -12.14 -14.06
C SER A 176 -18.84 -12.11 -13.17
N THR A 177 -18.79 -11.33 -12.09
CA THR A 177 -19.89 -11.22 -11.13
C THR A 177 -21.06 -10.47 -11.78
N ARG A 178 -21.86 -11.21 -12.53
CA ARG A 178 -23.25 -10.89 -12.82
C ARG A 178 -24.04 -12.20 -12.89
N SER A 179 -24.36 -12.78 -11.73
CA SER A 179 -25.60 -13.52 -11.43
C SER A 179 -25.57 -14.08 -10.00
N ALA A 180 -26.76 -14.13 -9.39
CA ALA A 180 -27.08 -14.52 -8.02
C ALA A 180 -26.79 -16.02 -7.71
N PRO A 181 -26.86 -16.47 -6.44
CA PRO A 181 -26.22 -17.70 -6.01
C PRO A 181 -27.02 -18.94 -6.42
N SER A 182 -26.37 -19.88 -7.11
CA SER A 182 -26.84 -21.27 -7.17
C SER A 182 -25.79 -22.19 -6.55
N THR A 183 -26.16 -22.74 -5.40
CA THR A 183 -25.89 -24.09 -4.90
C THR A 183 -24.48 -24.65 -5.04
N ALA A 184 -23.81 -24.70 -3.89
CA ALA A 184 -22.79 -25.65 -3.44
C ALA A 184 -22.26 -26.66 -4.48
N CYS A 185 -20.96 -26.59 -4.75
CA CYS A 185 -20.19 -27.74 -5.20
C CYS A 185 -19.05 -27.98 -4.20
N THR A 186 -19.30 -28.94 -3.30
CA THR A 186 -18.31 -29.50 -2.39
C THR A 186 -17.50 -30.53 -3.17
N SER A 187 -16.21 -30.30 -3.38
CA SER A 187 -15.29 -31.39 -3.74
C SER A 187 -13.98 -31.22 -2.99
N ALA A 188 -13.77 -32.18 -2.09
CA ALA A 188 -12.55 -32.40 -1.35
C ALA A 188 -11.39 -32.75 -2.29
N CYS A 189 -10.20 -32.20 -2.02
CA CYS A 189 -8.95 -32.79 -2.46
C CYS A 189 -8.11 -33.14 -1.23
N ALA A 190 -7.71 -34.41 -1.21
CA ALA A 190 -7.04 -35.08 -0.11
C ALA A 190 -5.64 -34.51 0.15
N SER A 191 -5.29 -34.52 1.44
CA SER A 191 -3.97 -34.24 1.98
C SER A 191 -2.90 -35.19 1.46
N THR A 192 -1.73 -34.66 1.12
CA THR A 192 -0.47 -35.39 1.29
C THR A 192 0.59 -34.42 1.80
N SER A 193 0.98 -34.64 3.05
CA SER A 193 1.98 -33.90 3.80
C SER A 193 3.39 -34.24 3.33
N THR A 194 4.23 -33.25 3.02
CA THR A 194 5.67 -33.32 3.31
C THR A 194 6.31 -31.92 3.33
N GLY A 195 7.08 -31.61 4.37
CA GLY A 195 8.09 -30.51 4.33
C GLY A 195 7.72 -29.22 5.05
N SER A 196 7.76 -29.24 6.39
CA SER A 196 7.74 -28.05 7.24
C SER A 196 9.09 -27.31 7.17
N SER A 197 9.13 -26.14 6.54
CA SER A 197 10.23 -25.17 6.66
C SER A 197 9.80 -24.05 7.59
N ARG A 198 10.21 -24.14 8.87
CA ARG A 198 9.99 -23.09 9.88
C ARG A 198 10.89 -21.89 9.57
N SER A 199 10.31 -20.77 9.15
CA SER A 199 10.99 -19.46 9.19
C SER A 199 10.89 -18.91 10.62
N ARG A 200 12.00 -19.04 11.35
CA ARG A 200 12.20 -18.52 12.71
C ARG A 200 12.39 -17.00 12.61
N TRP A 201 11.39 -16.23 13.03
CA TRP A 201 11.55 -14.79 13.27
C TRP A 201 12.21 -14.59 14.64
N SER A 202 13.46 -14.14 14.65
CA SER A 202 14.14 -13.68 15.86
C SER A 202 13.86 -12.19 16.06
N SER A 203 13.06 -11.85 17.06
CA SER A 203 12.95 -10.48 17.58
C SER A 203 14.07 -10.25 18.60
N SER A 204 15.10 -9.49 18.22
CA SER A 204 16.06 -8.93 19.17
C SER A 204 15.44 -7.70 19.84
N ARG A 205 15.22 -7.81 21.14
CA ARG A 205 14.79 -6.72 22.02
C ARG A 205 16.07 -6.08 22.55
N THR A 206 16.48 -4.92 22.02
CA THR A 206 17.53 -4.11 22.65
C THR A 206 16.92 -3.43 23.87
N SER A 207 17.04 -4.09 25.01
CA SER A 207 16.89 -3.47 26.33
C SER A 207 18.03 -2.48 26.51
N GLY A 208 17.67 -1.20 26.64
CA GLY A 208 18.57 -0.13 27.02
C GLY A 208 19.23 -0.43 28.36
N THR A 209 20.56 -0.35 28.37
CA THR A 209 21.40 -0.27 29.56
C THR A 209 21.08 1.03 30.30
N SER A 210 20.44 0.92 31.46
CA SER A 210 20.51 1.91 32.52
C SER A 210 21.35 1.30 33.64
N SER A 211 22.61 1.70 33.69
CA SER A 211 23.50 1.45 34.82
C SER A 211 23.10 2.39 35.95
N THR A 212 22.45 1.86 36.99
CA THR A 212 22.35 2.50 38.30
C THR A 212 23.01 1.57 39.29
N THR A 213 24.13 2.03 39.84
CA THR A 213 24.96 1.35 40.82
C THR A 213 24.18 1.02 42.09
N GLU A 214 24.38 -0.20 42.55
CA GLU A 214 23.75 -0.84 43.70
C GLU A 214 24.47 -0.49 45.02
N ALA A 215 23.64 -0.36 46.07
CA ALA A 215 23.85 -0.70 47.48
C ALA A 215 25.05 -0.17 48.28
N GLY A 216 24.71 0.58 49.33
CA GLY A 216 25.43 0.62 50.61
C GLY A 216 24.44 0.95 51.73
N ALA A 217 23.84 -0.09 52.34
CA ALA A 217 23.01 0.04 53.53
C ALA A 217 23.87 0.27 54.79
N PRO A 218 23.50 1.20 55.69
CA PRO A 218 24.03 1.24 57.05
C PRO A 218 23.07 0.59 58.07
N PRO A 219 23.59 0.05 59.19
CA PRO A 219 22.83 -0.77 60.13
C PRO A 219 22.04 0.03 61.18
N CYS A 220 21.10 -0.68 61.80
CA CYS A 220 20.20 -0.25 62.87
C CYS A 220 20.82 0.60 63.99
N SER A 221 20.04 1.61 64.41
CA SER A 221 20.22 2.41 65.62
C SER A 221 20.17 1.59 66.91
N PRO A 222 20.73 2.15 67.99
CA PRO A 222 20.04 2.12 69.27
C PRO A 222 19.91 3.51 69.92
N SER A 223 18.91 3.57 70.78
CA SER A 223 18.34 4.62 71.62
C SER A 223 19.33 5.41 72.51
N SER A 224 19.06 6.69 72.75
CA SER A 224 19.03 7.38 74.07
C SER A 224 19.02 8.92 73.84
N THR A 225 18.00 9.65 74.29
CA THR A 225 17.81 10.30 75.61
C THR A 225 18.44 11.70 75.71
N ALA A 226 17.58 12.65 76.10
CA ALA A 226 17.81 13.83 76.94
C ALA A 226 18.32 15.15 76.33
N ARG A 227 17.43 16.15 76.51
CA ARG A 227 17.59 17.60 76.73
C ARG A 227 17.94 18.50 75.56
#